data_AF-A0A7Y5MVM2-F1
#
_entry.id   AF-A0A7Y5MVM2-F1
#
_cell.length_a   1.000
_cell.length_b   1.000
_cell.length_c   1.000
_cell.angle_alpha   90.00
_cell.angle_beta   90.00
_cell.angle_gamma   90.00
#
_symmetry.space_group_name_H-M   'P 1'
#
loop_
_entity.id
_entity.type
_entity.pdbx_description
1 polymer ?
#
loop_
_entity_poly.entity_id
_entity_poly.type
_entity_poly.pdbx_seq_one_letter_code
_entity_poly.pdbx_strand_id
1 'polypeptide(L)' 'MNVPVTPKERLLMALLEYKIAVVTIESNHLVLEKGYEVEIEQNGIFKLKSDGYVVAPFPDPEALCRFITYDA' A
#
# COMPACT_ATOMS: atom_id res chain seq x y z
N MET A 1 13.92 -8.40 16.84
CA MET A 1 12.89 -7.84 15.95
C MET A 1 13.62 -7.25 14.75
N ASN A 2 13.38 -7.77 13.54
CA ASN A 2 13.89 -7.11 12.33
C ASN A 2 12.97 -5.91 12.07
N VAL A 3 13.50 -4.70 12.22
CA VAL A 3 12.78 -3.49 11.81
C VAL A 3 12.66 -3.52 10.29
N PRO A 4 11.47 -3.31 9.70
CA PRO A 4 11.33 -3.25 8.24
C PRO A 4 12.22 -2.14 7.68
N VAL A 5 13.10 -2.49 6.73
CA VAL A 5 14.23 -1.66 6.30
C VAL A 5 13.89 -0.87 5.03
N THR A 6 12.94 -1.36 4.23
CA THR A 6 12.53 -0.74 2.96
C THR A 6 11.08 -0.22 2.97
N PRO A 7 10.72 0.77 2.12
CA PRO A 7 9.34 1.22 1.97
C PRO A 7 8.35 0.09 1.67
N LYS A 8 8.77 -0.89 0.85
CA LYS A 8 7.97 -2.06 0.50
C LYS A 8 7.72 -2.98 1.69
N GLU A 9 8.74 -3.27 2.50
CA GLU A 9 8.56 -4.08 3.71
C GLU A 9 7.65 -3.39 4.71
N ARG A 10 7.78 -2.07 4.89
CA ARG A 10 6.86 -1.28 5.73
C ARG A 10 5.43 -1.37 5.23
N LEU A 11 5.22 -1.24 3.92
CA LEU A 11 3.90 -1.37 3.32
C LEU A 11 3.30 -2.76 3.54
N LEU A 12 4.06 -3.83 3.27
CA LEU A 12 3.59 -5.20 3.45
C LEU A 12 3.25 -5.51 4.91
N MET A 13 4.04 -4.99 5.86
CA MET A 13 3.78 -5.17 7.28
C MET A 13 2.50 -4.44 7.70
N ALA A 14 2.30 -3.20 7.27
CA ALA A 14 1.07 -2.46 7.53
C ALA A 14 -0.16 -3.13 6.91
N LEU A 15 -0.09 -3.56 5.64
CA LEU A 15 -1.20 -4.27 5.00
C LEU A 15 -1.60 -5.54 5.76
N LEU A 16 -0.61 -6.29 6.27
CA LEU A 16 -0.85 -7.46 7.10
C LEU A 16 -1.54 -7.11 8.43
N GLU A 17 -1.07 -6.07 9.13
CA GLU A 17 -1.66 -5.61 10.39
C GLU A 17 -3.12 -5.16 10.23
N TYR A 18 -3.43 -4.48 9.13
CA TYR A 18 -4.79 -4.03 8.78
C TYR A 18 -5.63 -5.12 8.11
N LYS A 19 -5.08 -6.32 7.91
CA LYS A 19 -5.72 -7.47 7.26
C LYS A 19 -6.19 -7.19 5.83
N ILE A 20 -5.48 -6.32 5.11
CA ILE A 20 -5.73 -6.03 3.70
C ILE A 20 -4.97 -7.06 2.86
N ALA A 21 -5.70 -7.84 2.07
CA ALA A 21 -5.10 -8.88 1.26
C ALA A 21 -4.34 -8.30 0.05
N VAL A 22 -3.13 -8.81 -0.18
CA VAL A 22 -2.34 -8.55 -1.40
C VAL A 22 -2.62 -9.66 -2.40
N VAL A 23 -3.13 -9.28 -3.57
CA VAL A 23 -3.46 -10.19 -4.67
C VAL A 23 -2.23 -10.47 -5.52
N THR A 24 -1.41 -9.44 -5.80
CA THR A 24 -0.24 -9.56 -6.66
C THR A 24 0.84 -8.57 -6.26
N ILE A 25 2.12 -8.98 -6.39
CA ILE A 25 3.28 -8.13 -6.12
C ILE A 25 4.18 -8.13 -7.36
N GLU A 26 4.36 -6.96 -7.97
CA GLU A 26 5.20 -6.74 -9.15
C GLU A 26 6.22 -5.65 -8.87
N SER A 27 7.42 -6.03 -8.40
CA SER A 27 8.49 -5.09 -8.04
C SER A 27 8.03 -4.00 -7.06
N ASN A 28 7.68 -2.81 -7.55
CA ASN A 28 7.24 -1.64 -6.78
C ASN A 28 5.73 -1.40 -6.88
N HIS A 29 4.99 -2.31 -7.50
CA HIS A 29 3.55 -2.25 -7.67
C HIS A 29 2.90 -3.41 -6.93
N LEU A 30 1.83 -3.13 -6.18
CA LEU A 30 1.07 -4.10 -5.43
C LEU A 30 -0.40 -3.98 -5.83
N VAL A 31 -1.02 -5.09 -6.20
CA VAL A 31 -2.46 -5.19 -6.38
C VAL A 31 -3.05 -5.72 -5.09
N LEU A 32 -4.02 -5.00 -4.54
CA LEU A 32 -4.71 -5.32 -3.30
C LEU A 32 -6.11 -5.86 -3.61
N GLU A 33 -6.81 -6.34 -2.59
CA GLU A 33 -8.23 -6.62 -2.69
C GLU A 33 -9.07 -5.38 -3.02
N LYS A 34 -10.34 -5.59 -3.38
CA LYS A 34 -11.32 -4.54 -3.68
C LYS A 34 -10.92 -3.58 -4.83
N GLY A 35 -10.02 -4.00 -5.72
CA GLY A 35 -9.62 -3.22 -6.89
C GLY A 35 -8.66 -2.07 -6.59
N TYR A 36 -8.03 -2.08 -5.41
CA TYR A 36 -6.99 -1.13 -5.06
C TYR A 36 -5.62 -1.56 -5.57
N GLU A 37 -4.82 -0.58 -5.94
CA GLU A 37 -3.43 -0.77 -6.36
C GLU A 37 -2.53 0.23 -5.64
N VAL A 38 -1.31 -0.18 -5.31
CA VAL A 38 -0.31 0.69 -4.66
C VAL A 38 0.98 0.67 -5.45
N GLU A 39 1.39 1.84 -5.92
CA GLU A 39 2.70 2.06 -6.51
C GLU A 39 3.64 2.74 -5.50
N ILE A 40 4.81 2.14 -5.29
CA ILE A 40 5.85 2.64 -4.40
C ILE A 40 6.84 3.48 -5.20
N GLU A 41 6.85 4.78 -4.94
CA GLU A 41 7.80 5.70 -5.56
C GLU A 41 9.18 5.63 -4.89
N GLN A 42 10.23 6.03 -5.62
CA GLN A 42 11.61 6.04 -5.12
C GLN A 42 11.83 6.99 -3.93
N ASN A 43 11.00 8.03 -3.80
CA ASN A 43 11.02 8.99 -2.70
C ASN A 43 10.32 8.45 -1.42
N GLY A 44 9.76 7.23 -1.47
CA GLY A 44 9.03 6.63 -0.35
C GLY A 44 7.55 7.00 -0.27
N ILE A 45 6.98 7.63 -1.30
CA ILE A 45 5.53 7.87 -1.41
C ILE A 45 4.82 6.62 -1.90
N PHE A 46 3.65 6.34 -1.32
CA PHE A 46 2.76 5.26 -1.71
C PHE A 46 1.56 5.84 -2.45
N LYS A 47 1.50 5.64 -3.77
CA LYS A 47 0.38 6.08 -4.60
C LYS A 47 -0.72 5.04 -4.59
N LEU A 48 -1.86 5.37 -3.99
CA LEU A 48 -3.07 4.56 -4.09
C LEU A 48 -3.77 4.85 -5.42
N LYS A 49 -4.10 3.78 -6.14
CA LYS A 49 -4.93 3.82 -7.34
C LYS A 49 -6.15 2.93 -7.17
N SER A 50 -7.21 3.29 -7.89
CA SER A 50 -8.43 2.50 -8.02
C SER A 50 -8.96 2.69 -9.44
N ASP A 51 -9.32 1.59 -10.11
CA ASP A 51 -9.80 1.57 -11.50
C ASP A 51 -8.90 2.34 -12.48
N GLY A 52 -7.57 2.27 -12.29
CA GLY A 52 -6.57 2.94 -13.13
C GLY A 52 -6.37 4.43 -12.85
N TYR A 53 -7.12 5.03 -11.91
CA TYR A 53 -6.98 6.43 -11.51
C TYR A 53 -6.23 6.57 -10.19
N VAL A 54 -5.42 7.63 -10.06
CA VAL A 54 -4.77 7.96 -8.79
C VAL A 54 -5.81 8.55 -7.83
N VAL A 55 -6.01 7.88 -6.70
CA VAL A 55 -6.90 8.34 -5.62
C VAL A 55 -6.18 9.37 -4.76
N ALA A 56 -5.03 8.98 -4.19
CA ALA A 56 -4.23 9.87 -3.36
C ALA A 56 -2.78 9.33 -3.16
N PRO A 57 -1.80 10.23 -2.96
CA PRO A 57 -0.48 9.88 -2.46
C PRO A 57 -0.46 9.83 -0.92
N PHE A 58 0.26 8.87 -0.35
CA PHE A 58 0.46 8.73 1.09
C PHE A 58 1.95 8.74 1.46
N PRO A 59 2.35 9.47 2.52
CA PRO A 59 3.73 9.50 2.98
C PRO A 59 4.11 8.32 3.87
N ASP A 60 3.10 7.62 4.43
CA ASP A 60 3.28 6.47 5.31
C ASP A 60 2.24 5.36 5.00
N PRO A 61 2.62 4.07 5.15
CA PRO A 61 1.70 2.96 4.92
C PRO A 61 0.49 2.93 5.85
N GLU A 62 0.62 3.40 7.09
CA GLU A 62 -0.45 3.36 8.08
C GLU A 62 -1.59 4.32 7.72
N ALA A 63 -1.30 5.50 7.18
CA ALA A 63 -2.29 6.42 6.64
C ALA A 63 -3.01 5.82 5.42
N LEU A 64 -2.25 5.16 4.53
CA LEU A 64 -2.81 4.46 3.36
C LEU A 64 -3.77 3.35 3.80
N CYS A 65 -3.36 2.48 4.72
CA CYS A 65 -4.18 1.35 5.17
C CYS A 65 -5.43 1.82 5.93
N ARG A 66 -5.32 2.90 6.72
CA ARG A 66 -6.48 3.55 7.34
C ARG A 66 -7.47 4.05 6.30
N PHE A 67 -7.00 4.73 5.26
CA PHE A 67 -7.87 5.20 4.18
C PHE A 67 -8.64 4.04 3.55
N ILE A 68 -7.94 2.96 3.15
CA ILE A 68 -8.57 1.78 2.54
C ILE A 68 -9.61 1.17 3.48
N THR A 69 -9.33 1.10 4.79
CA THR A 69 -10.22 0.48 5.77
C THR A 69 -11.48 1.30 6.05
N TYR A 70 -11.41 2.63 5.96
CA TYR A 70 -12.57 3.52 6.19
C TYR A 70 -13.39 3.80 4.93
N ASP A 71 -12.80 3.69 3.74
CA ASP A 71 -13.52 3.76 2.47
C ASP A 71 -14.26 2.43 2.13
N ALA A 72 -13.77 1.33 2.70
CA ALA A 72 -14.15 -0.07 2.46
C ALA A 72 -15.56 -0.52 2.88
#